data_AF-A0AA88C5W5-F1
#
_entry.id   AF-A0AA88C5W5-F1
#
_cell.length_a   1.000
_cell.length_b   1.000
_cell.length_c   1.000
_cell.angle_alpha   90.00
_cell.angle_beta   90.00
_cell.angle_gamma   90.00
#
_symmetry.space_group_name_H-M   'P 1'
#
loop_
_entity.id
_entity.type
_entity.pdbx_description
1 polymer ?
#
loop_
_entity_poly.entity_id
_entity_poly.type
_entity_poly.pdbx_seq_one_letter_code
_entity_poly.pdbx_strand_id
1 'polypeptide(L)'
;MKSIQRYKQPDVVAMLLKEVRDTLGTEVFSKEVERAIEKKVRLHFGGQEVYVKQSRPDPDERALAIRAEYNMTNRRELMERYGLGRSAFYKIIKGG
;
A
#
# COMPACT_ATOMS: atom_id res chain seq x y z
N MET A 1 22.72 3.24 13.10
CA MET A 1 21.86 4.27 12.49
C MET A 1 20.92 3.58 11.51
N LYS A 2 19.61 3.49 11.81
CA LYS A 2 18.64 2.91 10.87
C LYS A 2 18.39 3.93 9.76
N SER A 3 18.61 3.52 8.51
CA SER A 3 18.30 4.32 7.32
C SER A 3 16.82 4.67 7.34
N ILE A 4 16.52 5.95 7.48
CA ILE A 4 15.18 6.48 7.21
C ILE A 4 14.95 6.21 5.73
N GLN A 5 14.23 5.14 5.40
CA GLN A 5 13.64 4.96 4.08
C GLN A 5 12.78 6.20 3.87
N ARG A 6 13.30 7.18 3.12
CA ARG A 6 12.48 8.25 2.55
C ARG A 6 11.43 7.51 1.75
N TYR A 7 10.20 7.47 2.25
CA TYR A 7 9.04 7.06 1.47
C TYR A 7 9.04 7.98 0.26
N LYS A 8 9.58 7.49 -0.86
CA LYS A 8 9.64 8.23 -2.11
C LYS A 8 8.17 8.40 -2.49
N GLN A 9 7.69 9.64 -2.41
CA GLN A 9 6.31 9.95 -2.80
C GLN A 9 6.07 9.29 -4.17
N PRO A 10 5.01 8.49 -4.32
CA PRO A 10 4.73 7.84 -5.58
C PRO A 10 4.51 8.91 -6.66
N ASP A 11 5.42 8.94 -7.62
CA ASP A 11 5.36 9.80 -8.79
C ASP A 11 4.22 9.33 -9.72
N VAL A 12 3.50 10.26 -10.34
CA VAL A 12 2.44 10.00 -11.35
C VAL A 12 2.90 8.94 -12.35
N VAL A 13 4.14 9.04 -12.80
CA VAL A 13 4.66 8.14 -13.83
C VAL A 13 4.76 6.71 -13.33
N ALA A 14 5.21 6.53 -12.08
CA ALA A 14 5.31 5.21 -11.47
C ALA A 14 3.93 4.59 -11.24
N MET A 15 2.94 5.41 -10.85
CA MET A 15 1.56 4.97 -10.68
C MET A 15 0.93 4.55 -12.01
N LEU A 16 1.09 5.36 -13.06
CA LEU A 16 0.50 5.07 -14.36
C LEU A 16 1.02 3.74 -14.93
N LEU A 17 2.33 3.49 -14.82
CA LEU A 17 2.91 2.23 -15.25
C LEU A 17 2.41 1.03 -14.44
N LYS A 18 2.22 1.21 -13.13
CA LYS A 18 1.65 0.17 -12.27
C LYS A 18 0.21 -0.17 -12.67
N GLU A 19 -0.67 0.83 -12.82
CA GLU A 19 -2.07 0.60 -13.19
C GLU A 19 -2.20 -0.05 -14.58
N VAL A 20 -1.32 0.30 -15.52
CA VAL A 20 -1.27 -0.34 -16.84
C VAL A 20 -0.91 -1.83 -16.71
N ARG A 21 0.10 -2.16 -15.89
CA ARG A 21 0.46 -3.56 -15.61
C ARG A 21 -0.67 -4.33 -14.92
N ASP A 22 -1.33 -3.72 -13.95
CA ASP A 22 -2.40 -4.36 -13.19
C ASP A 22 -3.65 -4.58 -14.07
N THR A 23 -3.92 -3.67 -15.01
CA THR A 23 -5.10 -3.74 -15.90
C THR A 23 -4.89 -4.67 -17.09
N LEU A 24 -3.71 -4.63 -17.71
CA LEU A 24 -3.46 -5.31 -18.98
C LEU A 24 -2.56 -6.55 -18.83
N GLY A 25 -1.94 -6.74 -17.66
CA GLY A 25 -1.01 -7.83 -17.37
C GLY A 25 0.47 -7.43 -17.43
N THR A 26 1.34 -8.25 -16.84
CA THR A 26 2.79 -7.95 -16.74
C THR A 26 3.55 -8.12 -18.06
N GLU A 27 2.95 -8.75 -19.07
CA GLU A 27 3.58 -9.03 -20.37
C GLU A 27 3.29 -7.98 -21.45
N VAL A 28 2.54 -6.93 -21.10
CA VAL A 28 2.03 -5.93 -22.06
C VAL A 28 3.15 -5.17 -22.76
N PHE A 29 4.22 -4.89 -22.03
CA PHE A 29 5.42 -4.27 -22.58
C PHE A 29 6.64 -5.10 -22.24
N SER A 30 7.58 -5.17 -23.19
CA SER A 30 8.94 -5.57 -22.85
C SER A 30 9.55 -4.54 -21.89
N LYS A 31 10.50 -4.97 -21.05
CA LYS A 31 11.20 -4.08 -20.11
C LYS A 31 11.85 -2.87 -20.79
N GLU A 32 12.28 -3.03 -22.04
CA GLU A 32 12.88 -1.95 -22.84
C GLU A 32 11.84 -0.90 -23.25
N VAL A 33 10.69 -1.37 -23.74
CA VAL A 33 9.56 -0.50 -24.12
C VAL A 33 9.04 0.23 -22.89
N GLU A 34 8.93 -0.45 -21.76
CA GLU A 34 8.47 0.15 -20.52
C GLU A 34 9.40 1.29 -20.04
N ARG A 35 10.72 1.08 -20.09
CA ARG A 35 11.70 2.14 -19.78
C ARG A 35 11.60 3.33 -20.74
N ALA A 36 11.34 3.07 -22.02
CA ALA A 36 11.16 4.12 -23.01
C ALA A 36 9.87 4.93 -22.73
N ILE A 37 8.78 4.25 -22.37
CA ILE A 37 7.52 4.89 -21.94
C ILE A 37 7.75 5.71 -20.69
N GLU A 38 8.38 5.14 -19.64
CA GLU A 38 8.69 5.84 -18.39
C GLU A 38 9.44 7.15 -18.67
N LYS A 39 10.50 7.09 -19.49
CA LYS A 39 11.30 8.27 -19.85
C LYS A 39 10.46 9.33 -20.57
N LYS A 40 9.61 8.94 -21.51
CA LYS A 40 8.73 9.87 -22.24
C LYS A 40 7.67 10.48 -21.33
N VAL A 41 7.02 9.69 -20.49
CA VAL A 41 5.99 10.19 -19.57
C VAL A 41 6.63 11.11 -18.52
N ARG A 42 7.85 10.81 -18.03
CA ARG A 42 8.62 11.71 -17.15
C ARG A 42 8.96 13.05 -17.80
N LEU A 43 9.16 13.12 -19.12
CA LEU A 43 9.38 14.41 -19.80
C LEU A 43 8.14 15.30 -19.75
N HIS A 44 6.95 14.72 -19.78
CA HIS A 44 5.69 15.46 -19.79
C HIS A 44 5.13 15.74 -18.39
N PHE A 45 5.32 14.81 -17.46
CA PHE A 45 4.67 14.83 -16.14
C PHE A 45 5.65 14.72 -14.96
N GLY A 46 6.96 14.62 -15.22
CA GLY A 46 7.96 14.51 -14.16
C GLY A 46 8.02 15.78 -13.31
N GLY A 47 8.14 15.59 -12.00
CA GLY A 47 8.21 16.70 -11.03
C GLY A 47 6.85 17.23 -10.56
N GLN A 48 5.74 16.72 -11.11
CA GLN A 48 4.42 16.97 -10.53
C GLN A 48 4.24 16.07 -9.31
N GLU A 49 4.30 16.66 -8.11
CA GLU A 49 3.88 15.98 -6.89
C GLU A 49 2.37 15.79 -6.96
N VAL A 50 1.94 14.53 -6.97
CA VAL A 50 0.52 14.18 -6.85
C VAL A 50 0.24 13.63 -5.47
N TYR A 51 -0.88 14.05 -4.90
CA TYR A 51 -1.43 13.38 -3.74
C TYR A 51 -1.95 12.02 -4.17
N VAL A 52 -1.14 10.99 -3.96
CA VAL A 52 -1.60 9.61 -4.08
C VAL A 52 -2.22 9.22 -2.76
N LYS A 53 -3.54 8.98 -2.78
CA LYS A 53 -4.20 8.30 -1.67
C LYS A 53 -3.59 6.90 -1.61
N GLN A 54 -2.63 6.70 -0.70
CA GLN A 54 -2.14 5.35 -0.44
C GLN A 54 -3.38 4.52 -0.09
N SER A 55 -3.65 3.53 -0.94
CA SER A 55 -4.53 2.42 -0.62
C SER A 55 -3.98 1.80 0.65
N ARG A 56 -4.44 2.29 1.81
CA ARG A 56 -4.27 1.56 3.05
C ARG A 56 -4.95 0.22 2.82
N PRO A 57 -4.38 -0.89 3.31
CA PRO A 57 -5.08 -2.18 3.30
C PRO A 57 -6.50 -1.94 3.77
N ASP A 58 -7.47 -2.52 3.06
CA ASP A 58 -8.88 -2.30 3.32
C ASP A 58 -9.10 -2.44 4.84
N PRO A 59 -9.59 -1.37 5.51
CA PRO A 59 -9.84 -1.40 6.94
C PRO A 59 -10.65 -2.62 7.36
N ASP A 60 -11.54 -3.08 6.48
CA ASP A 60 -12.43 -4.22 6.70
C ASP A 60 -11.68 -5.54 6.56
N GLU A 61 -10.84 -5.72 5.53
CA GLU A 61 -9.97 -6.90 5.39
C GLU A 61 -9.01 -7.03 6.59
N ARG A 62 -8.44 -5.90 7.03
CA ARG A 62 -7.56 -5.88 8.19
C ARG A 62 -8.31 -6.23 9.46
N ALA A 63 -9.53 -5.74 9.64
CA ALA A 63 -10.38 -6.09 10.77
C ALA A 63 -10.75 -7.58 10.76
N LEU A 64 -11.06 -8.14 9.59
CA LEU A 64 -11.36 -9.56 9.41
C LEU A 64 -10.17 -10.45 9.78
N ALA A 65 -8.96 -10.12 9.32
CA ALA A 65 -7.74 -10.86 9.67
C ALA A 65 -7.51 -10.88 11.19
N ILE A 66 -7.66 -9.72 11.86
CA ILE A 66 -7.50 -9.63 13.32
C ILE A 66 -8.56 -10.45 14.05
N ARG A 67 -9.82 -10.45 13.58
CA ARG A 67 -10.88 -11.28 14.17
C ARG A 67 -10.62 -12.77 13.98
N ALA A 68 -10.11 -13.18 12.81
CA ALA A 68 -9.80 -14.57 12.51
C ALA A 68 -8.64 -15.11 13.37
N GLU A 69 -7.64 -14.27 13.66
CA GLU A 69 -6.50 -14.65 14.52
C GLU A 69 -6.79 -14.57 16.02
N TYR A 70 -7.86 -13.89 16.44
CA TYR A 70 -8.14 -13.67 17.86
C TYR A 70 -8.69 -14.93 18.54
N ASN A 71 -7.98 -15.41 19.57
CA ASN A 71 -8.30 -16.64 20.31
C ASN A 71 -8.74 -16.39 21.76
N MET A 72 -9.24 -15.19 22.07
CA MET A 72 -9.62 -14.71 23.41
C MET A 72 -8.45 -14.41 24.36
N THR A 73 -7.26 -15.01 24.18
CA THR A 73 -6.11 -14.85 25.10
C THR A 73 -4.93 -14.08 24.49
N ASN A 74 -4.78 -14.07 23.17
CA ASN A 74 -3.64 -13.48 22.45
C ASN A 74 -3.75 -11.96 22.16
N ARG A 75 -4.57 -11.22 22.92
CA ARG A 75 -4.80 -9.78 22.69
C ARG A 75 -3.51 -8.96 22.63
N ARG A 76 -2.59 -9.16 23.59
CA ARG A 76 -1.35 -8.38 23.69
C ARG A 76 -0.46 -8.57 22.46
N GLU A 77 -0.32 -9.82 22.02
CA GLU A 77 0.46 -10.19 20.84
C GLU A 77 -0.13 -9.59 19.57
N LEU A 78 -1.45 -9.65 19.40
CA LEU A 78 -2.13 -9.04 18.25
C LEU A 78 -2.01 -7.51 18.26
N MET A 79 -2.13 -6.88 19.42
CA MET A 79 -1.94 -5.43 19.53
C MET A 79 -0.53 -5.00 19.14
N GLU A 80 0.49 -5.75 19.54
CA GLU A 80 1.88 -5.49 19.17
C GLU A 80 2.13 -5.75 17.68
N ARG A 81 1.70 -6.91 17.17
CA ARG A 81 1.86 -7.30 15.76
C ARG A 81 1.22 -6.31 14.80
N TYR A 82 0.01 -5.85 15.13
CA TYR A 82 -0.77 -4.96 14.27
C TYR A 82 -0.59 -3.47 14.62
N GLY A 83 0.21 -3.12 15.62
CA GLY A 83 0.43 -1.72 16.04
C GLY A 83 -0.85 -1.02 16.51
N LEU A 84 -1.67 -1.70 17.32
CA LEU A 84 -2.99 -1.22 17.76
C LEU A 84 -2.98 -0.77 19.22
N GLY A 85 -3.65 0.35 19.48
CA GLY A 85 -4.05 0.72 20.84
C GLY A 85 -5.21 -0.12 21.36
N ARG A 86 -5.36 -0.21 22.68
CA ARG A 86 -6.40 -1.02 23.34
C ARG A 86 -7.82 -0.68 22.85
N SER A 87 -8.14 0.60 22.74
CA SER A 87 -9.45 1.06 22.28
C SER A 87 -9.72 0.70 20.81
N ALA A 88 -8.69 0.76 19.97
CA ALA A 88 -8.80 0.38 18.55
C ALA A 88 -9.03 -1.13 18.40
N PHE A 89 -8.34 -1.95 19.19
CA PHE A 89 -8.53 -3.40 19.20
C PHE A 89 -9.98 -3.78 19.55
N TYR A 90 -10.56 -3.22 20.61
CA TYR A 90 -11.94 -3.56 20.99
C TYR A 90 -12.98 -3.04 20.00
N LYS A 91 -12.73 -1.93 19.30
CA LYS A 91 -13.61 -1.49 18.19
C LYS A 91 -13.62 -2.52 17.06
N ILE A 92 -12.45 -3.05 16.71
CA ILE A 92 -12.31 -4.08 15.67
C ILE A 92 -13.04 -5.37 16.09
N ILE A 93 -12.85 -5.85 17.33
CA ILE A 93 -13.51 -7.08 17.81
C ILE A 93 -15.03 -6.93 17.93
N LYS A 94 -15.53 -5.74 18.32
CA LYS A 94 -16.97 -5.52 18.51
C LYS A 94 -17.77 -5.46 17.19
N GLY A 95 -17.13 -5.35 16.03
CA GLY A 95 -17.87 -5.19 14.78
C GLY A 95 -18.34 -3.76 14.53
N GLY A 96 -17.63 -2.76 15.07
CA GLY A 96 -18.00 -1.35 14.92
C GLY A 96 -18.10 -0.89 13.48
#